data_AF-A8URK3-F1
#
_entry.id   AF-A8URK3-F1
#
_cell.length_a   1.000
_cell.length_b   1.000
_cell.length_c   1.000
_cell.angle_alpha   90.00
_cell.angle_beta   90.00
_cell.angle_gamma   90.00
#
_symmetry.space_group_name_H-M   'P 1'
#
loop_
_entity.id
_entity.type
_entity.pdbx_description
1 polymer ?
#
loop_
_entity_poly.entity_id
_entity_poly.type
_entity_poly.pdbx_seq_one_letter_code
_entity_poly.pdbx_strand_id
1 'polypeptide(L)'
;MSCDFESLYYNLKQELLDVFREAEKPVPRVKLKDLRSARICGLANLAKMILYFEILGIVLIVNRDEHYQNWEVDIQAQVLDVLFEQI
;
A
#
# COMPACT_ATOMS: atom_id res chain seq x y z
N MET A 1 5.60 18.42 12.75
CA MET A 1 4.52 17.49 13.13
C MET A 1 5.05 16.10 12.84
N SER A 2 5.26 15.26 13.86
CA SER A 2 5.77 13.90 13.69
C SER A 2 4.70 13.04 13.02
N CYS A 3 5.05 12.33 11.96
CA CYS A 3 4.19 11.32 11.34
C CYS A 3 4.05 10.14 12.30
N ASP A 4 2.82 9.69 12.52
CA ASP A 4 2.54 8.40 13.14
C ASP A 4 2.63 7.30 12.06
N PHE A 5 3.80 6.68 11.97
CA PHE A 5 4.07 5.60 11.02
C PHE A 5 3.29 4.33 11.34
N GLU A 6 2.94 4.11 12.59
CA GLU A 6 2.15 2.96 13.01
C GLU A 6 0.71 3.12 12.52
N SER A 7 0.11 4.28 12.71
CA SER A 7 -1.18 4.61 12.10
C SER A 7 -1.14 4.51 10.57
N LEU A 8 -0.09 5.02 9.91
CA LEU A 8 0.06 4.88 8.45
C LEU A 8 0.12 3.40 8.04
N TYR A 9 0.89 2.58 8.76
CA TYR A 9 1.02 1.16 8.52
C TYR A 9 -0.35 0.47 8.58
N TYR A 10 -1.08 0.61 9.67
CA TYR A 10 -2.37 -0.05 9.87
C TYR A 10 -3.42 0.41 8.85
N ASN A 11 -3.51 1.71 8.58
CA ASN A 11 -4.49 2.23 7.62
C ASN A 11 -4.18 1.81 6.19
N LEU A 12 -2.91 1.87 5.77
CA LEU A 12 -2.50 1.41 4.46
C LEU A 12 -2.78 -0.09 4.28
N LYS A 13 -2.46 -0.88 5.31
CA LYS A 13 -2.70 -2.32 5.33
C LYS A 13 -4.18 -2.65 5.12
N GLN A 14 -5.08 -2.02 5.87
CA GLN A 14 -6.54 -2.21 5.69
C GLN A 14 -7.03 -1.70 4.34
N GLU A 15 -6.56 -0.53 3.91
CA GLU A 15 -6.95 0.03 2.62
C GLU A 15 -6.59 -0.88 1.44
N LEU A 16 -5.38 -1.46 1.43
CA LEU A 16 -4.99 -2.41 0.38
C LEU A 16 -5.79 -3.71 0.43
N LEU A 17 -6.13 -4.19 1.62
CA LEU A 17 -6.97 -5.38 1.79
C LEU A 17 -8.40 -5.13 1.26
N ASP A 18 -8.98 -3.96 1.55
CA ASP A 18 -10.30 -3.58 1.05
C ASP A 18 -10.30 -3.52 -0.48
N VAL A 19 -9.30 -2.85 -1.08
CA VAL A 19 -9.15 -2.80 -2.54
C VAL A 19 -9.02 -4.20 -3.12
N PHE A 20 -8.25 -5.08 -2.50
CA PHE A 20 -8.07 -6.45 -2.99
C PHE A 20 -9.37 -7.26 -2.95
N ARG A 21 -10.17 -7.11 -1.89
CA ARG A 21 -11.45 -7.81 -1.72
C ARG A 21 -12.53 -7.35 -2.68
N GLU A 22 -12.55 -6.06 -2.98
CA GLU A 22 -13.56 -5.44 -3.84
C GLU A 22 -13.20 -5.50 -5.33
N ALA A 23 -11.95 -5.86 -5.66
CA ALA A 23 -11.48 -5.90 -7.03
C ALA A 23 -12.13 -7.04 -7.84
N GLU A 24 -12.61 -6.69 -9.03
CA GLU A 24 -13.06 -7.66 -10.03
C GLU A 24 -11.89 -8.40 -10.71
N LYS A 25 -10.67 -7.87 -10.57
CA LYS A 25 -9.45 -8.40 -11.20
C LYS A 25 -8.62 -9.21 -10.21
N PRO A 26 -7.94 -10.28 -10.67
CA PRO A 26 -7.14 -11.14 -9.79
C PRO A 26 -5.92 -10.44 -9.18
N VAL A 27 -5.40 -9.41 -9.85
CA VAL A 27 -4.32 -8.55 -9.36
C VAL A 27 -4.78 -7.10 -9.50
N PRO A 28 -5.38 -6.51 -8.46
CA PRO A 28 -5.79 -5.12 -8.47
C PRO A 28 -4.57 -4.20 -8.55
N ARG A 29 -4.72 -3.11 -9.30
CA ARG A 29 -3.70 -2.06 -9.46
C ARG A 29 -4.22 -0.71 -8.99
N VAL A 30 -3.41 0.01 -8.22
CA VAL A 30 -3.76 1.34 -7.70
C VAL A 30 -2.59 2.31 -7.77
N LYS A 31 -2.87 3.60 -7.97
CA LYS A 31 -1.87 4.67 -7.87
C LYS A 31 -1.66 5.09 -6.43
N LEU A 32 -0.41 5.35 -6.03
CA LEU A 32 -0.09 5.79 -4.68
C LEU A 32 -0.86 7.06 -4.26
N LYS A 33 -1.02 8.01 -5.18
CA LYS A 33 -1.74 9.26 -4.92
C LYS A 33 -3.25 9.09 -4.71
N ASP A 34 -3.81 7.96 -5.15
CA ASP A 34 -5.24 7.67 -5.04
C ASP A 34 -5.57 6.96 -3.70
N LEU A 35 -4.55 6.48 -2.99
CA LEU A 35 -4.69 5.91 -1.65
C LEU A 35 -5.02 7.00 -0.62
N ARG A 36 -6.07 6.79 0.17
CA ARG A 36 -6.47 7.70 1.25
C ARG A 36 -5.37 7.84 2.29
N SER A 37 -4.57 6.80 2.48
CA SER A 37 -3.39 6.78 3.35
C SER A 37 -2.36 7.88 3.01
N ALA A 38 -2.35 8.38 1.78
CA ALA A 38 -1.49 9.51 1.38
C ALA A 38 -1.77 10.79 2.21
N ARG A 39 -2.98 10.92 2.79
CA ARG A 39 -3.39 12.08 3.58
C ARG A 39 -2.91 12.04 5.04
N ILE A 40 -2.48 10.89 5.55
CA ILE A 40 -2.09 10.72 6.97
C ILE A 40 -0.71 11.36 7.22
N CYS A 41 0.28 10.96 6.44
CA CYS A 41 1.67 11.39 6.61
C CYS A 41 2.28 12.02 5.35
N GLY A 42 1.47 12.25 4.32
CA GLY A 42 1.94 12.72 3.01
C GLY A 42 2.50 11.59 2.14
N LEU A 43 2.56 11.88 0.84
CA LEU A 43 2.89 10.92 -0.21
C LEU A 43 4.32 10.36 -0.09
N ALA A 44 5.27 11.14 0.44
CA ALA A 44 6.65 10.68 0.63
C ALA A 44 6.76 9.59 1.71
N ASN A 45 6.01 9.70 2.81
CA ASN A 45 6.00 8.68 3.85
C ASN A 45 5.20 7.45 3.42
N LEU A 46 4.12 7.65 2.65
CA LEU A 46 3.41 6.55 2.00
C LEU A 46 4.35 5.77 1.06
N ALA A 47 5.13 6.45 0.22
CA ALA A 47 6.08 5.79 -0.68
C ALA A 47 7.11 4.92 0.08
N LYS A 48 7.60 5.39 1.23
CA LYS A 48 8.48 4.58 2.10
C LYS A 48 7.77 3.34 2.62
N MET A 49 6.51 3.46 3.03
CA MET A 49 5.72 2.33 3.51
C MET A 49 5.42 1.32 2.39
N ILE A 50 5.16 1.81 1.17
CA ILE A 50 4.97 0.97 -0.01
C ILE A 50 6.23 0.17 -0.33
N LEU A 51 7.43 0.78 -0.25
CA LEU A 51 8.69 0.05 -0.41
C LEU A 51 8.86 -1.04 0.65
N TYR A 52 8.46 -0.77 1.89
CA TYR A 52 8.45 -1.79 2.94
C TYR A 52 7.48 -2.94 2.61
N PHE A 53 6.27 -2.62 2.12
CA PHE A 53 5.27 -3.63 1.74
C PHE A 53 5.70 -4.45 0.52
N GLU A 54 6.47 -3.86 -0.39
CA GLU A 54 7.07 -4.59 -1.52
C GLU A 54 8.10 -5.61 -1.06
N ILE A 55 8.92 -5.28 -0.05
CA ILE A 55 9.86 -6.23 0.56
C ILE A 55 9.10 -7.42 1.20
N LEU A 56 7.93 -7.15 1.79
CA LEU A 56 7.06 -8.18 2.34
C LEU A 56 6.29 -8.97 1.27
N GLY A 57 6.39 -8.58 0.00
CA GLY A 57 5.65 -9.19 -1.10
C GLY A 57 4.16 -8.85 -1.13
N ILE A 58 3.68 -7.88 -0.35
CA ILE A 58 2.28 -7.46 -0.28
C ILE A 58 1.89 -6.66 -1.53
N VAL A 59 2.82 -5.88 -2.06
CA VAL A 59 2.64 -5.09 -3.27
C VAL A 59 3.83 -5.28 -4.21
N LEU A 60 3.64 -4.94 -5.48
CA LEU A 60 4.71 -4.83 -6.48
C LEU A 60 4.63 -3.46 -7.15
N ILE A 61 5.73 -2.69 -7.15
CA ILE A 61 5.77 -1.39 -7.84
C ILE A 61 6.01 -1.64 -9.33
N VAL A 62 5.07 -1.22 -10.18
CA VAL A 62 5.11 -1.57 -11.62
C VAL A 62 5.89 -0.59 -12.50
N ASN A 63 6.02 0.67 -12.09
CA ASN A 63 6.71 1.73 -12.82
C ASN A 63 7.74 2.44 -11.93
N ARG A 64 8.67 1.65 -11.37
CA ARG A 64 9.66 2.08 -10.39
C ARG A 64 10.63 3.15 -10.91
N ASP A 65 10.83 3.19 -12.22
CA ASP A 65 11.66 4.17 -12.93
C ASP A 65 11.04 5.57 -12.97
N GLU A 66 9.74 5.69 -12.72
CA GLU A 66 9.08 6.99 -12.57
C GLU A 66 9.30 7.61 -11.19
N HIS A 67 9.01 8.91 -11.09
CA HIS A 67 8.95 9.59 -9.81
C HIS A 67 7.82 9.00 -8.94
N TYR A 68 8.06 8.83 -7.63
CA TYR A 68 7.16 8.12 -6.71
C TYR A 68 5.72 8.64 -6.66
N GLN A 69 5.50 9.90 -7.07
CA GLN A 69 4.16 10.49 -7.15
C GLN A 69 3.28 9.85 -8.23
N ASN A 70 3.89 9.16 -9.19
CA ASN A 70 3.22 8.46 -10.28
C ASN A 70 3.24 6.94 -10.11
N TRP A 71 3.82 6.42 -9.02
CA TRP A 71 3.89 4.99 -8.83
C TRP A 71 2.50 4.35 -8.79
N GLU A 72 2.40 3.26 -9.54
CA GLU A 72 1.33 2.29 -9.49
C GLU A 72 1.84 1.04 -8.79
N VAL A 73 0.96 0.40 -8.02
CA VAL A 73 1.26 -0.84 -7.32
C VAL A 73 0.23 -1.91 -7.64
N ASP A 74 0.72 -3.11 -7.94
CA ASP A 74 -0.07 -4.33 -8.01
C ASP A 74 -0.19 -4.94 -6.62
N ILE A 75 -1.40 -5.11 -6.12
CA ILE A 75 -1.66 -5.70 -4.81
C ILE A 75 -1.63 -7.22 -4.94
N GLN A 76 -0.71 -7.84 -4.20
CA GLN A 76 -0.46 -9.28 -4.26
C GLN A 76 -1.34 -10.04 -3.26
N ALA A 77 -1.55 -11.34 -3.48
CA ALA A 77 -2.37 -12.18 -2.61
C ALA A 77 -1.85 -12.26 -1.17
N GLN A 78 -0.56 -12.00 -0.93
CA GLN A 78 0.07 -11.89 0.39
C GLN A 78 -0.60 -10.82 1.26
N VAL A 79 -1.33 -9.87 0.69
CA VAL A 79 -2.19 -8.95 1.45
C VAL A 79 -3.27 -9.68 2.27
N LEU A 80 -3.56 -10.96 2.00
CA LEU A 80 -4.48 -11.78 2.79
C LEU A 80 -3.85 -12.37 4.05
N ASP A 81 -2.52 -12.52 4.08
CA ASP A 81 -1.79 -12.99 5.27
C ASP A 81 -1.97 -12.02 6.45
N VAL A 82 -2.32 -10.78 6.12
CA VAL A 82 -2.81 -9.73 7.03
C VAL A 82 -3.97 -10.17 7.92
N LEU A 83 -4.86 -11.05 7.45
CA LEU A 83 -6.00 -11.55 8.22
C LEU A 83 -5.58 -12.51 9.33
N PHE A 84 -4.37 -13.05 9.24
CA PHE A 84 -3.88 -14.13 10.09
C PHE A 84 -2.72 -13.69 11.01
N GLU A 85 -2.25 -12.44 10.93
CA GLU A 85 -1.39 -11.85 11.96
C GLU A 85 -2.20 -11.67 13.25
N GLN A 86 -2.20 -12.71 14.09
CA GLN A 86 -2.66 -12.63 15.48
C GLN A 86 -1.71 -11.71 16.26
N ILE A 87 -2.28 -10.66 16.85
CA ILE A 87 -1.68 -9.91 17.97
C ILE A 87 -1.88 -10.72 19.24
#